data_AF-A0A014M6B1-F1
#
_entry.id   AF-A0A014M6B1-F1
#
_cell.length_a   1.000
_cell.length_b   1.000
_cell.length_c   1.000
_cell.angle_alpha   90.00
_cell.angle_beta   90.00
_cell.angle_gamma   90.00
#
_symmetry.space_group_name_H-M   'P 1'
#
loop_
_entity.id
_entity.type
_entity.pdbx_description
1 polymer ?
#
loop_
_entity_poly.entity_id
_entity_poly.type
_entity_poly.pdbx_seq_one_letter_code
_entity_poly.pdbx_strand_id
1 'polypeptide(L)'
;MESEQTEAVPDVPELSLKDIPQAILRLGERLAETKYQIDILGKTGWGELTANLHGLEASGEWDGPDDALTFFSKIFPFALLPTETEPLGVFRVPTGRVIGRSWRWWPEHLNANSETRLIEHLNGPFAAENTSFYFVASLGVLLAAQGQSRVNYCRQRDIPFITARVSYLNYPPADRFRLYHVNKGAIRQSWVVFNDRYLQVVQWPRITLPALSTYGVHSATWPMTFPPISRVFDELYHSQPVEDFILPCVDLEMVKMTIRAEQEAERRAVKPVKMALSDMDITNILPVSLTLFFFFILSLVVAGLTVGAGVAGMASMLVCGVSGSLLLFLAMPVFLVSRRHQRDSQSEPDTPPLPADEHSSA
;
A
#
# COMPACT_ATOMS: atom_id res chain seq x y z
N MET A 1 -30.63 -35.25 -48.22
CA MET A 1 -31.64 -34.51 -47.43
C MET A 1 -31.46 -34.94 -45.99
N GLU A 2 -30.49 -34.36 -45.32
CA GLU A 2 -30.37 -34.43 -43.87
C GLU A 2 -30.75 -33.05 -43.36
N SER A 3 -31.82 -33.03 -42.58
CA SER A 3 -32.40 -31.85 -41.98
C SER A 3 -31.38 -31.21 -41.05
N GLU A 4 -30.86 -30.04 -41.42
CA GLU A 4 -30.28 -29.09 -40.49
C GLU A 4 -31.34 -28.82 -39.41
N GLN A 5 -31.15 -29.44 -38.25
CA GLN A 5 -31.77 -28.98 -37.04
C GLN A 5 -31.17 -27.61 -36.77
N THR A 6 -31.91 -26.58 -37.16
CA THR A 6 -31.76 -25.23 -36.62
C THR A 6 -32.05 -25.35 -35.12
N GLU A 7 -31.05 -25.72 -34.33
CA GLU A 7 -31.08 -25.56 -32.89
C GLU A 7 -31.27 -24.06 -32.65
N ALA A 8 -32.45 -23.70 -32.15
CA ALA A 8 -32.75 -22.35 -31.73
C ALA A 8 -31.64 -21.90 -30.77
N VAL A 9 -30.97 -20.79 -31.11
CA VAL A 9 -30.00 -20.15 -30.21
C VAL A 9 -30.70 -19.98 -28.86
N PRO A 10 -30.17 -20.56 -27.76
CA PRO A 10 -30.80 -20.42 -26.46
C PRO A 10 -30.93 -18.93 -26.16
N ASP A 11 -32.15 -18.48 -25.88
CA ASP A 11 -32.44 -17.07 -25.57
C ASP A 11 -31.65 -16.69 -24.30
N VAL A 12 -30.54 -15.97 -24.51
CA VAL A 12 -29.62 -15.62 -23.42
C VAL A 12 -30.34 -14.62 -22.50
N PRO A 13 -30.51 -14.92 -21.21
CA PRO A 13 -31.27 -14.05 -20.31
C PRO A 13 -30.57 -12.71 -20.11
N GLU A 14 -31.36 -11.66 -19.90
CA GLU A 14 -30.83 -10.38 -19.44
C GLU A 14 -30.36 -10.46 -17.99
N LEU A 15 -29.25 -9.79 -17.68
CA LEU A 15 -28.76 -9.70 -16.31
C LEU A 15 -29.79 -8.95 -15.44
N SER A 16 -30.31 -9.62 -14.42
CA SER A 16 -31.26 -9.02 -13.50
C SER A 16 -30.60 -7.94 -12.64
N LEU A 17 -31.20 -6.74 -12.61
CA LEU A 17 -30.77 -5.61 -11.80
C LEU A 17 -31.87 -5.13 -10.83
N LYS A 18 -32.96 -5.91 -10.70
CA LYS A 18 -34.19 -5.49 -10.00
C LYS A 18 -34.00 -5.22 -8.51
N ASP A 19 -33.06 -5.92 -7.89
CA ASP A 19 -32.82 -5.84 -6.44
C ASP A 19 -31.85 -4.71 -6.05
N ILE A 20 -31.31 -3.99 -7.04
CA ILE A 20 -30.34 -2.91 -6.80
C ILE A 20 -31.08 -1.58 -6.68
N PRO A 21 -30.83 -0.79 -5.61
CA PRO A 21 -31.47 0.51 -5.44
C PRO A 21 -31.23 1.46 -6.63
N GLN A 22 -32.24 2.22 -7.01
CA GLN A 22 -32.17 3.10 -8.19
C GLN A 22 -31.04 4.14 -8.13
N ALA A 23 -30.70 4.62 -6.92
CA ALA A 23 -29.58 5.54 -6.73
C ALA A 23 -28.23 4.89 -7.10
N ILE A 24 -28.06 3.61 -6.75
CA ILE A 24 -26.87 2.82 -7.08
C ILE A 24 -26.83 2.49 -8.57
N LEU A 25 -27.96 2.17 -9.18
CA LEU A 25 -28.02 1.95 -10.64
C LEU A 25 -27.62 3.21 -11.44
N ARG A 26 -28.05 4.39 -11.00
CA ARG A 26 -27.64 5.67 -11.60
C ARG A 26 -26.16 5.97 -11.36
N LEU A 27 -25.63 5.60 -10.21
CA LEU A 27 -24.20 5.72 -9.91
C LEU A 27 -23.38 4.89 -10.91
N GLY A 28 -23.68 3.60 -11.04
CA GLY A 28 -23.00 2.69 -11.95
C GLY A 28 -23.05 3.15 -13.41
N GLU A 29 -24.22 3.58 -13.88
CA GLU A 29 -24.40 4.14 -15.22
C GLU A 29 -23.58 5.41 -15.43
N ARG A 30 -23.62 6.35 -14.48
CA ARG A 30 -22.83 7.59 -14.55
C ARG A 30 -21.33 7.34 -14.56
N LEU A 31 -20.85 6.32 -13.84
CA LEU A 31 -19.43 5.94 -13.83
C LEU A 31 -18.99 5.36 -15.17
N ALA A 32 -19.79 4.45 -15.73
CA ALA A 32 -19.55 3.89 -17.06
C ALA A 32 -19.57 4.97 -18.13
N GLU A 33 -20.52 5.91 -18.06
CA GLU A 33 -20.57 7.10 -18.92
C GLU A 33 -19.31 7.95 -18.76
N THR A 34 -18.92 8.27 -17.52
CA THR A 34 -17.76 9.12 -17.25
C THR A 34 -16.49 8.51 -17.83
N LYS A 35 -16.26 7.20 -17.66
CA LYS A 35 -15.11 6.52 -18.27
C LYS A 35 -15.15 6.56 -19.79
N TYR A 36 -16.32 6.31 -20.37
CA TYR A 36 -16.48 6.35 -21.82
C TYR A 36 -16.15 7.75 -22.38
N GLN A 37 -16.63 8.82 -21.75
CA GLN A 37 -16.31 10.19 -22.15
C GLN A 37 -14.82 10.50 -21.99
N ILE A 38 -14.19 10.04 -20.91
CA ILE A 38 -12.74 10.15 -20.71
C ILE A 38 -11.98 9.48 -21.86
N ASP A 39 -12.35 8.26 -22.25
CA ASP A 39 -11.73 7.53 -23.36
C ASP A 39 -11.93 8.24 -24.71
N ILE A 40 -13.11 8.82 -24.94
CA ILE A 40 -13.42 9.58 -26.17
C ILE A 40 -12.58 10.86 -26.25
N LEU A 41 -12.46 11.61 -25.15
CA LEU A 41 -11.62 12.81 -25.08
C LEU A 41 -10.13 12.46 -25.19
N GLY A 42 -9.71 11.33 -24.59
CA GLY A 42 -8.32 10.87 -24.69
C GLY A 42 -7.92 10.43 -26.09
N LYS A 43 -8.89 10.08 -26.94
CA LYS A 43 -8.67 9.77 -28.36
C LYS A 43 -8.14 10.97 -29.15
N THR A 44 -8.65 12.18 -28.88
CA THR A 44 -8.29 13.41 -29.62
C THR A 44 -7.01 14.07 -29.11
N GLY A 45 -6.60 13.76 -27.89
CA GLY A 45 -5.31 14.15 -27.33
C GLY A 45 -5.38 14.66 -25.89
N TRP A 46 -4.20 14.84 -25.29
CA TRP A 46 -4.01 15.11 -23.85
C TRP A 46 -4.35 16.52 -23.42
N GLY A 47 -4.46 17.45 -24.37
CA GLY A 47 -4.74 18.86 -24.07
C GLY A 47 -6.08 19.08 -23.38
N GLU A 48 -7.03 18.15 -23.54
CA GLU A 48 -8.38 18.25 -22.98
C GLU A 48 -8.55 17.49 -21.65
N LEU A 49 -7.55 16.68 -21.25
CA LEU A 49 -7.60 15.86 -20.03
C LEU A 49 -6.55 16.32 -19.02
N THR A 50 -6.95 16.53 -17.76
CA THR A 50 -5.98 16.77 -16.69
C THR A 50 -5.14 15.51 -16.48
N ALA A 51 -3.81 15.67 -16.41
CA ALA A 51 -2.85 14.58 -16.29
C ALA A 51 -3.29 13.53 -15.24
N ASN A 52 -3.28 12.25 -15.65
CA ASN A 52 -3.63 11.02 -14.92
C ASN A 52 -5.07 10.49 -15.00
N LEU A 53 -6.05 11.23 -15.57
CA LEU A 53 -7.44 10.71 -15.72
C LEU A 53 -7.56 9.55 -16.71
N HIS A 54 -6.64 9.45 -17.66
CA HIS A 54 -6.66 8.50 -18.78
C HIS A 54 -5.41 7.60 -18.75
N GLY A 55 -5.02 7.10 -17.57
CA GLY A 55 -3.81 6.29 -17.39
C GLY A 55 -2.64 7.06 -16.77
N LEU A 56 -1.72 6.32 -16.14
CA LEU A 56 -0.49 6.88 -15.56
C LEU A 56 0.61 6.98 -16.62
N GLU A 57 1.31 8.11 -16.63
CA GLU A 57 2.63 8.31 -17.25
C GLU A 57 3.78 8.03 -16.25
N ALA A 58 3.46 7.67 -15.00
CA ALA A 58 4.38 7.78 -13.85
C ALA A 58 5.65 6.89 -13.91
N SER A 59 5.75 5.95 -14.85
CA SER A 59 6.94 5.13 -15.10
C SER A 59 7.66 5.44 -16.42
N GLY A 60 7.26 6.50 -17.14
CA GLY A 60 7.87 6.89 -18.42
C GLY A 60 7.50 6.03 -19.63
N GLU A 61 6.74 4.95 -19.42
CA GLU A 61 6.18 4.12 -20.49
C GLU A 61 4.67 4.20 -20.41
N TRP A 62 4.08 4.67 -21.49
CA TRP A 62 2.64 4.85 -21.58
C TRP A 62 1.96 3.57 -22.03
N ASP A 63 1.13 2.99 -21.16
CA ASP A 63 0.33 1.81 -21.51
C ASP A 63 -1.05 2.18 -22.11
N GLY A 64 -1.43 3.47 -22.16
CA GLY A 64 -2.75 3.91 -22.64
C GLY A 64 -3.77 4.13 -21.51
N PRO A 65 -5.07 4.23 -21.83
CA PRO A 65 -6.12 4.47 -20.83
C PRO A 65 -6.14 3.37 -19.78
N ASP A 66 -6.54 3.72 -18.57
CA ASP A 66 -6.79 2.72 -17.53
C ASP A 66 -7.80 1.67 -18.03
N ASP A 67 -7.52 0.40 -17.73
CA ASP A 67 -8.52 -0.66 -17.88
C ASP A 67 -9.67 -0.50 -16.86
N ALA A 68 -10.69 -1.34 -17.00
CA ALA A 68 -11.89 -1.21 -16.18
C ALA A 68 -11.61 -1.32 -14.67
N LEU A 69 -10.74 -2.25 -14.27
CA LEU A 69 -10.39 -2.48 -12.86
C LEU A 69 -9.51 -1.37 -12.29
N THR A 70 -8.52 -0.90 -13.07
CA THR A 70 -7.64 0.19 -12.65
C THR A 70 -8.41 1.50 -12.52
N PHE A 71 -9.28 1.82 -13.49
CA PHE A 71 -10.14 3.00 -13.38
C PHE A 71 -11.07 2.91 -12.17
N PHE A 72 -11.66 1.74 -11.95
CA PHE A 72 -12.53 1.49 -10.82
C PHE A 72 -11.80 1.67 -9.47
N SER A 73 -10.57 1.14 -9.32
CA SER A 73 -9.80 1.24 -8.07
C SER A 73 -9.37 2.66 -7.74
N LYS A 74 -9.17 3.53 -8.75
CA LYS A 74 -8.89 4.96 -8.57
C LYS A 74 -10.11 5.73 -8.04
N ILE A 75 -11.33 5.25 -8.30
CA ILE A 75 -12.57 5.88 -7.85
C ILE A 75 -13.04 5.29 -6.53
N PHE A 76 -13.01 3.97 -6.40
CA PHE A 76 -13.48 3.22 -5.23
C PHE A 76 -12.27 2.63 -4.48
N PRO A 77 -11.88 3.24 -3.36
CA PRO A 77 -10.81 2.73 -2.51
C PRO A 77 -11.06 1.29 -2.09
N PHE A 78 -9.99 0.54 -1.84
CA PHE A 78 -10.02 -0.86 -1.40
C PHE A 78 -10.75 -1.79 -2.38
N ALA A 79 -10.71 -1.47 -3.68
CA ALA A 79 -11.10 -2.40 -4.73
C ALA A 79 -10.22 -3.66 -4.68
N LEU A 80 -10.87 -4.82 -4.70
CA LEU A 80 -10.23 -6.13 -4.60
C LEU A 80 -9.72 -6.60 -5.96
N LEU A 81 -8.60 -7.30 -5.95
CA LEU A 81 -8.10 -8.12 -7.05
C LEU A 81 -9.08 -9.27 -7.29
N PRO A 82 -9.41 -9.58 -8.55
CA PRO A 82 -10.33 -10.66 -8.88
C PRO A 82 -9.61 -12.02 -8.82
N THR A 83 -9.11 -12.42 -7.65
CA THR A 83 -8.44 -13.71 -7.42
C THR A 83 -9.45 -14.86 -7.32
N GLU A 84 -10.52 -14.65 -6.56
CA GLU A 84 -11.65 -15.58 -6.42
C GLU A 84 -12.95 -14.88 -6.85
N THR A 85 -13.48 -15.27 -8.01
CA THR A 85 -14.75 -14.73 -8.52
C THR A 85 -15.77 -15.86 -8.68
N GLU A 86 -17.01 -15.59 -8.29
CA GLU A 86 -18.10 -16.55 -8.42
C GLU A 86 -18.73 -16.43 -9.81
N PRO A 87 -18.69 -17.48 -10.66
CA PRO A 87 -19.28 -17.41 -11.99
C PRO A 87 -20.81 -17.37 -11.89
N LEU A 88 -21.43 -16.35 -12.48
CA LEU A 88 -22.90 -16.23 -12.54
C LEU A 88 -23.49 -16.91 -13.79
N GLY A 89 -22.75 -16.88 -14.90
CA GLY A 89 -23.19 -17.46 -16.18
C GLY A 89 -23.05 -16.50 -17.36
N VAL A 90 -23.81 -16.76 -18.43
CA VAL A 90 -23.83 -15.95 -19.65
C VAL A 90 -25.10 -15.11 -19.67
N PHE A 91 -24.96 -13.80 -19.86
CA PHE A 91 -26.07 -12.85 -19.85
C PHE A 91 -25.96 -11.82 -20.96
N ARG A 92 -27.11 -11.28 -21.37
CA ARG A 92 -27.21 -10.01 -22.08
C ARG A 92 -27.09 -8.88 -21.07
N VAL A 93 -26.05 -8.06 -21.22
CA VAL A 93 -25.69 -7.00 -20.27
C VAL A 93 -25.94 -5.63 -20.91
N PRO A 94 -26.59 -4.68 -20.22
CA PRO A 94 -26.75 -3.31 -20.72
C PRO A 94 -25.40 -2.64 -20.97
N THR A 95 -25.11 -2.29 -22.22
CA THR A 95 -23.81 -1.73 -22.63
C THR A 95 -23.47 -0.44 -21.85
N GLY A 96 -24.48 0.39 -21.55
CA GLY A 96 -24.33 1.63 -20.78
C GLY A 96 -23.89 1.46 -19.33
N ARG A 97 -23.86 0.23 -18.79
CA ARG A 97 -23.39 -0.07 -17.42
C ARG A 97 -22.02 -0.73 -17.37
N VAL A 98 -21.39 -0.93 -18.51
CA VAL A 98 -20.09 -1.60 -18.60
C VAL A 98 -18.99 -0.56 -18.71
N ILE A 99 -18.07 -0.58 -17.74
CA ILE A 99 -16.80 0.14 -17.81
C ILE A 99 -15.86 -0.68 -18.68
N GLY A 100 -15.36 -0.06 -19.75
CA GLY A 100 -14.38 -0.66 -20.65
C GLY A 100 -13.14 0.21 -20.84
N ARG A 101 -12.35 -0.17 -21.83
CA ARG A 101 -11.11 0.51 -22.25
C ARG A 101 -11.06 0.54 -23.77
N SER A 102 -10.84 1.74 -24.29
CA SER A 102 -10.92 2.01 -25.73
C SER A 102 -9.59 2.59 -26.22
N TRP A 103 -8.67 1.74 -26.68
CA TRP A 103 -7.35 2.24 -27.11
C TRP A 103 -6.70 1.48 -28.26
N ARG A 104 -6.85 0.15 -28.34
CA ARG A 104 -6.22 -0.64 -29.40
C ARG A 104 -6.87 -0.41 -30.76
N TRP A 105 -8.20 -0.28 -30.79
CA TRP A 105 -8.94 0.01 -32.01
C TRP A 105 -10.25 0.73 -31.70
N TRP A 106 -10.68 1.52 -32.68
CA TRP A 106 -11.94 2.25 -32.68
C TRP A 106 -12.81 1.72 -33.83
N PRO A 107 -14.14 1.89 -33.78
CA PRO A 107 -15.03 1.47 -34.86
C PRO A 107 -14.64 2.00 -36.24
N GLU A 108 -14.08 3.21 -36.33
CA GLU A 108 -13.56 3.79 -37.58
C GLU A 108 -12.31 3.08 -38.14
N HIS A 109 -11.62 2.26 -37.35
CA HIS A 109 -10.51 1.43 -37.82
C HIS A 109 -10.99 0.14 -38.48
N LEU A 110 -12.28 -0.21 -38.36
CA LEU A 110 -12.84 -1.41 -38.97
C LEU A 110 -13.19 -1.13 -40.43
N ASN A 111 -12.76 -2.03 -41.33
CA ASN A 111 -13.30 -2.07 -42.69
C ASN A 111 -14.65 -2.79 -42.70
N ALA A 112 -15.40 -2.67 -43.81
CA ALA A 112 -16.74 -3.23 -43.94
C ALA A 112 -16.82 -4.74 -43.65
N ASN A 113 -15.84 -5.53 -44.10
CA ASN A 113 -15.83 -6.98 -43.85
C ASN A 113 -15.58 -7.31 -42.37
N SER A 114 -14.63 -6.63 -41.72
CA SER A 114 -14.37 -6.79 -40.30
C SER A 114 -15.56 -6.36 -39.44
N GLU A 115 -16.25 -5.29 -39.84
CA GLU A 115 -17.46 -4.83 -39.16
C GLU A 115 -18.61 -5.84 -39.30
N THR A 116 -18.88 -6.36 -40.50
CA THR A 116 -19.89 -7.41 -40.71
C THR A 116 -19.60 -8.64 -39.85
N ARG A 117 -18.35 -9.12 -39.82
CA ARG A 117 -17.95 -10.26 -38.97
C ARG A 117 -18.12 -9.99 -37.48
N LEU A 118 -17.86 -8.75 -37.04
CA LEU A 118 -18.07 -8.38 -35.65
C LEU A 118 -19.56 -8.39 -35.29
N ILE A 119 -20.42 -7.86 -36.17
CA ILE A 119 -21.87 -7.88 -35.99
C ILE A 119 -22.40 -9.33 -35.98
N GLU A 120 -21.92 -10.18 -36.88
CA GLU A 120 -22.24 -11.61 -36.90
C GLU A 120 -21.81 -12.30 -35.60
N HIS A 121 -20.60 -12.01 -35.11
CA HIS A 121 -20.12 -12.56 -33.85
C HIS A 121 -20.95 -12.09 -32.64
N LEU A 122 -21.30 -10.80 -32.57
CA LEU A 122 -22.11 -10.23 -31.48
C LEU A 122 -23.53 -10.82 -31.42
N ASN A 123 -24.08 -11.21 -32.57
CA ASN A 123 -25.41 -11.84 -32.67
C ASN A 123 -25.37 -13.38 -32.68
N GLY A 124 -24.17 -13.97 -32.73
CA GLY A 124 -23.98 -15.41 -32.82
C GLY A 124 -24.07 -16.14 -31.48
N PRO A 125 -24.17 -17.49 -31.50
CA PRO A 125 -24.21 -18.31 -30.29
C PRO A 125 -22.93 -18.21 -29.44
N PHE A 126 -21.82 -17.79 -30.06
CA PHE A 126 -20.51 -17.62 -29.43
C PHE A 126 -20.20 -16.17 -29.01
N ALA A 127 -21.20 -15.28 -28.94
CA ALA A 127 -21.00 -13.87 -28.59
C ALA A 127 -20.31 -13.65 -27.22
N ALA A 128 -20.52 -14.58 -26.28
CA ALA A 128 -19.87 -14.57 -24.97
C ALA A 128 -18.39 -15.02 -25.01
N GLU A 129 -17.92 -15.56 -26.14
CA GLU A 129 -16.53 -15.99 -26.28
C GLU A 129 -15.57 -14.81 -26.23
N ASN A 130 -14.58 -14.94 -25.36
CA ASN A 130 -13.63 -13.89 -25.02
C ASN A 130 -14.28 -12.61 -24.47
N THR A 131 -15.56 -12.60 -24.10
CA THR A 131 -16.23 -11.45 -23.48
C THR A 131 -16.57 -11.82 -22.04
N SER A 132 -15.83 -11.27 -21.08
CA SER A 132 -16.04 -11.56 -19.66
C SER A 132 -16.00 -10.30 -18.81
N PHE A 133 -16.99 -10.16 -17.93
CA PHE A 133 -17.19 -8.98 -17.08
C PHE A 133 -17.28 -9.38 -15.61
N TYR A 134 -16.75 -8.52 -14.74
CA TYR A 134 -16.96 -8.59 -13.31
C TYR A 134 -18.16 -7.73 -12.92
N PHE A 135 -19.15 -8.31 -12.26
CA PHE A 135 -20.32 -7.59 -11.78
C PHE A 135 -20.15 -7.18 -10.32
N VAL A 136 -20.10 -5.87 -10.08
CA VAL A 136 -20.06 -5.30 -8.74
C VAL A 136 -21.48 -4.84 -8.37
N ALA A 137 -22.29 -5.78 -7.90
CA ALA A 137 -23.72 -5.53 -7.67
C ALA A 137 -23.99 -4.39 -6.68
N SER A 138 -23.16 -4.26 -5.65
CA SER A 138 -23.26 -3.20 -4.64
C SER A 138 -23.08 -1.79 -5.20
N LEU A 139 -22.52 -1.66 -6.41
CA LEU A 139 -22.30 -0.40 -7.13
C LEU A 139 -23.07 -0.33 -8.46
N GLY A 140 -23.82 -1.37 -8.82
CA GLY A 140 -24.64 -1.41 -10.03
C GLY A 140 -23.86 -1.27 -11.33
N VAL A 141 -22.59 -1.72 -11.35
CA VAL A 141 -21.67 -1.54 -12.49
C VAL A 141 -21.00 -2.85 -12.88
N LEU A 142 -20.62 -2.97 -14.16
CA LEU A 142 -19.83 -4.07 -14.67
C LEU A 142 -18.46 -3.59 -15.13
N LEU A 143 -17.42 -4.35 -14.83
CA LEU A 143 -16.05 -4.06 -15.22
C LEU A 143 -15.63 -5.05 -16.29
N ALA A 144 -15.30 -4.56 -17.49
CA ALA A 144 -14.90 -5.45 -18.57
C ALA A 144 -13.49 -6.00 -18.34
N ALA A 145 -13.38 -7.30 -18.07
CA ALA A 145 -12.10 -8.00 -17.98
C ALA A 145 -11.59 -8.33 -19.39
N GLN A 146 -12.45 -8.92 -20.21
CA GLN A 146 -12.18 -9.24 -21.62
C GLN A 146 -13.24 -8.61 -22.54
N GLY A 147 -12.85 -8.33 -23.79
CA GLY A 147 -13.74 -7.69 -24.76
C GLY A 147 -13.97 -6.20 -24.54
N GLN A 148 -13.06 -5.50 -23.86
CA GLN A 148 -13.18 -4.09 -23.49
C GLN A 148 -13.47 -3.16 -24.69
N SER A 149 -12.83 -3.39 -25.85
CA SER A 149 -13.07 -2.60 -27.08
C SER A 149 -14.43 -2.88 -27.74
N ARG A 150 -15.01 -4.07 -27.53
CA ARG A 150 -16.37 -4.39 -28.03
C ARG A 150 -17.43 -3.59 -27.30
N VAL A 151 -17.22 -3.28 -26.02
CA VAL A 151 -18.10 -2.39 -25.26
C VAL A 151 -18.18 -1.03 -25.94
N ASN A 152 -17.03 -0.45 -26.29
CA ASN A 152 -16.96 0.84 -26.99
C ASN A 152 -17.65 0.80 -28.36
N TYR A 153 -17.40 -0.25 -29.15
CA TYR A 153 -18.10 -0.45 -30.43
C TYR A 153 -19.62 -0.45 -30.23
N CYS A 154 -20.12 -1.22 -29.25
CA CYS A 154 -21.54 -1.27 -28.95
C CYS A 154 -22.07 0.11 -28.53
N ARG A 155 -21.33 0.89 -27.73
CA ARG A 155 -21.73 2.24 -27.33
C ARG A 155 -21.77 3.22 -28.51
N GLN A 156 -20.81 3.17 -29.42
CA GLN A 156 -20.78 4.06 -30.60
C GLN A 156 -21.83 3.72 -31.66
N ARG A 157 -22.28 2.47 -31.70
CA ARG A 157 -23.31 1.98 -32.63
C ARG A 157 -24.70 1.89 -31.99
N ASP A 158 -24.88 2.47 -30.79
CA ASP A 158 -26.14 2.44 -30.04
C ASP A 158 -26.70 1.03 -29.81
N ILE A 159 -25.82 0.02 -29.70
CA ILE A 159 -26.18 -1.36 -29.39
C ILE A 159 -26.45 -1.47 -27.89
N PRO A 160 -27.70 -1.69 -27.46
CA PRO A 160 -28.11 -1.52 -26.06
C PRO A 160 -27.61 -2.64 -25.14
N PHE A 161 -27.35 -3.83 -25.68
CA PHE A 161 -26.92 -4.99 -24.92
C PHE A 161 -25.75 -5.71 -25.59
N ILE A 162 -24.85 -6.23 -24.76
CA ILE A 162 -23.73 -7.08 -25.16
C ILE A 162 -23.78 -8.39 -24.37
N THR A 163 -23.59 -9.51 -25.07
CA THR A 163 -23.57 -10.84 -24.45
C THR A 163 -22.20 -11.13 -23.85
N ALA A 164 -22.14 -11.52 -22.59
CA ALA A 164 -20.89 -11.75 -21.87
C ALA A 164 -21.00 -12.86 -20.81
N ARG A 165 -19.86 -13.49 -20.49
CA ARG A 165 -19.70 -14.28 -19.27
C ARG A 165 -19.57 -13.31 -18.08
N VAL A 166 -20.40 -13.47 -17.07
CA VAL A 166 -20.42 -12.58 -15.91
C VAL A 166 -19.98 -13.38 -14.68
N SER A 167 -19.06 -12.82 -13.92
CA SER A 167 -18.68 -13.30 -12.59
C SER A 167 -18.95 -12.22 -11.56
N TYR A 168 -19.38 -12.60 -10.37
CA TYR A 168 -19.55 -11.67 -9.26
C TYR A 168 -18.19 -11.21 -8.75
N LEU A 169 -18.07 -9.90 -8.51
CA LEU A 169 -16.93 -9.31 -7.81
C LEU A 169 -17.44 -8.57 -6.59
N ASN A 170 -17.05 -9.08 -5.43
CA ASN A 170 -17.46 -8.49 -4.16
C ASN A 170 -16.79 -7.13 -3.96
N TYR A 171 -17.51 -6.19 -3.35
CA TYR A 171 -16.95 -4.93 -2.90
C TYR A 171 -17.38 -4.70 -1.44
N PRO A 172 -16.46 -4.28 -0.54
CA PRO A 172 -16.77 -4.23 0.88
C PRO A 172 -17.92 -3.27 1.19
N PRO A 173 -18.76 -3.58 2.19
CA PRO A 173 -19.92 -2.76 2.53
C PRO A 173 -19.52 -1.36 3.05
N ALA A 174 -20.40 -0.39 2.83
CA ALA A 174 -20.15 1.03 3.07
C ALA A 174 -19.83 1.38 4.54
N ASP A 175 -20.37 0.62 5.48
CA ASP A 175 -20.23 0.81 6.92
C ASP A 175 -18.79 0.56 7.42
N ARG A 176 -18.00 -0.23 6.69
CA ARG A 176 -16.57 -0.48 6.96
C ARG A 176 -15.66 0.68 6.55
N PHE A 177 -16.19 1.66 5.81
CA PHE A 177 -15.44 2.82 5.36
C PHE A 177 -15.75 4.06 6.21
N ARG A 178 -14.72 4.87 6.43
CA ARG A 178 -14.83 6.23 6.98
C ARG A 178 -14.04 7.20 6.13
N LEU A 179 -14.67 8.31 5.76
CA LEU A 179 -14.06 9.37 4.97
C LEU A 179 -13.56 10.48 5.90
N TYR A 180 -12.31 10.89 5.74
CA TYR A 180 -11.70 11.96 6.50
C TYR A 180 -11.19 13.05 5.57
N HIS A 181 -11.47 14.30 5.91
CA HIS A 181 -10.90 15.46 5.23
C HIS A 181 -9.81 16.06 6.12
N VAL A 182 -8.59 16.11 5.61
CA VAL A 182 -7.42 16.50 6.39
C VAL A 182 -6.63 17.59 5.67
N ASN A 183 -5.95 18.42 6.46
CA ASN A 183 -5.11 19.50 5.96
C ASN A 183 -3.71 19.41 6.60
N LYS A 184 -2.65 19.59 5.80
CA LYS A 184 -1.27 19.80 6.26
C LYS A 184 -0.74 21.07 5.58
N GLY A 185 -0.73 22.18 6.31
CA GLY A 185 -0.45 23.51 5.74
C GLY A 185 -1.50 23.89 4.69
N ALA A 186 -1.05 24.21 3.47
CA ALA A 186 -1.92 24.53 2.33
C ALA A 186 -2.49 23.31 1.59
N ILE A 187 -1.99 22.10 1.89
CA ILE A 187 -2.40 20.87 1.21
C ILE A 187 -3.67 20.35 1.88
N ARG A 188 -4.74 20.21 1.09
CA ARG A 188 -6.01 19.58 1.48
C ARG A 188 -6.15 18.24 0.78
N GLN A 189 -6.37 17.18 1.55
CA GLN A 189 -6.60 15.83 1.02
C GLN A 189 -7.84 15.20 1.65
N SER A 190 -8.38 14.20 0.95
CA SER A 190 -9.44 13.34 1.49
C SER A 190 -8.89 11.92 1.54
N TRP A 191 -9.09 11.25 2.67
CA TRP A 191 -8.60 9.90 2.93
C TRP A 191 -9.77 9.01 3.27
N VAL A 192 -9.74 7.78 2.78
CA VAL A 192 -10.70 6.74 3.18
C VAL A 192 -9.97 5.73 4.04
N VAL A 193 -10.53 5.43 5.19
CA VAL A 193 -10.04 4.38 6.08
C VAL A 193 -11.02 3.22 6.06
N PHE A 194 -10.47 2.03 5.90
CA PHE A 194 -11.18 0.75 5.93
C PHE A 194 -10.87 0.02 7.24
N ASN A 195 -11.91 -0.45 7.92
CA ASN A 195 -11.82 -1.19 9.18
C ASN A 195 -11.00 -0.48 10.28
N ASP A 196 -11.01 0.86 10.29
CA ASP A 196 -10.23 1.67 11.23
C ASP A 196 -8.71 1.37 11.26
N ARG A 197 -8.19 0.76 10.18
CA ARG A 197 -6.79 0.31 10.09
C ARG A 197 -6.12 0.73 8.80
N TYR A 198 -6.71 0.41 7.65
CA TYR A 198 -6.06 0.62 6.37
C TYR A 198 -6.50 1.94 5.76
N LEU A 199 -5.57 2.74 5.24
CA LEU A 199 -5.85 4.06 4.69
C LEU A 199 -5.45 4.14 3.21
N GLN A 200 -6.33 4.71 2.39
CA GLN A 200 -6.05 5.08 1.01
C GLN A 200 -6.40 6.55 0.76
N VAL A 201 -5.61 7.20 -0.09
CA VAL A 201 -5.85 8.58 -0.51
C VAL A 201 -6.86 8.61 -1.65
N VAL A 202 -7.82 9.54 -1.56
CA VAL A 202 -8.75 9.80 -2.66
C VAL A 202 -8.02 10.53 -3.79
N GLN A 203 -7.81 9.85 -4.91
CA GLN A 203 -7.11 10.40 -6.08
C GLN A 203 -7.96 11.43 -6.84
N TRP A 204 -9.26 11.15 -7.01
CA TRP A 204 -10.17 11.98 -7.81
C TRP A 204 -11.36 12.50 -7.00
N PRO A 205 -11.16 13.47 -6.08
CA PRO A 205 -12.21 13.89 -5.15
C PRO A 205 -13.53 14.31 -5.81
N ARG A 206 -13.48 14.89 -7.01
CA ARG A 206 -14.68 15.35 -7.74
C ARG A 206 -15.57 14.19 -8.24
N ILE A 207 -15.00 13.01 -8.46
CA ILE A 207 -15.71 11.81 -8.93
C ILE A 207 -15.95 10.86 -7.75
N THR A 208 -14.91 10.62 -6.96
CA THR A 208 -14.92 9.69 -5.83
C THR A 208 -15.84 10.14 -4.70
N LEU A 209 -15.80 11.41 -4.26
CA LEU A 209 -16.57 11.82 -3.08
C LEU A 209 -18.09 11.70 -3.28
N PRO A 210 -18.68 12.17 -4.41
CA PRO A 210 -20.09 11.94 -4.69
C PRO A 210 -20.46 10.45 -4.84
N ALA A 211 -19.56 9.66 -5.43
CA ALA A 211 -19.75 8.22 -5.59
C ALA A 211 -19.80 7.50 -4.23
N LEU A 212 -18.82 7.76 -3.36
CA LEU A 212 -18.76 7.20 -2.02
C LEU A 212 -19.95 7.64 -1.15
N SER A 213 -20.37 8.91 -1.26
CA SER A 213 -21.56 9.40 -0.56
C SER A 213 -22.83 8.68 -1.01
N THR A 214 -22.99 8.45 -2.32
CA THR A 214 -24.13 7.70 -2.86
C THR A 214 -24.09 6.23 -2.45
N TYR A 215 -22.89 5.67 -2.33
CA TYR A 215 -22.67 4.30 -1.83
C TYR A 215 -23.00 4.15 -0.33
N GLY A 216 -22.98 5.25 0.43
CA GLY A 216 -23.29 5.26 1.86
C GLY A 216 -22.09 5.43 2.78
N VAL A 217 -20.93 5.87 2.26
CA VAL A 217 -19.77 6.21 3.07
C VAL A 217 -19.94 7.59 3.68
N HIS A 218 -19.71 7.70 4.99
CA HIS A 218 -19.91 8.92 5.75
C HIS A 218 -18.58 9.59 6.12
N SER A 219 -18.59 10.92 6.12
CA SER A 219 -17.47 11.72 6.62
C SER A 219 -17.42 11.72 8.15
N ALA A 220 -16.22 11.67 8.70
CA ALA A 220 -15.96 11.76 10.13
C ALA A 220 -14.78 12.70 10.42
N THR A 221 -14.63 13.08 11.68
CA THR A 221 -13.45 13.82 12.17
C THR A 221 -12.33 12.85 12.48
N TRP A 222 -11.09 13.21 12.12
CA TRP A 222 -9.93 12.37 12.39
C TRP A 222 -9.83 12.04 13.89
N PRO A 223 -9.91 10.76 14.28
CA PRO A 223 -10.00 10.39 15.68
C PRO A 223 -8.64 10.50 16.38
N MET A 224 -8.66 10.84 17.67
CA MET A 224 -7.45 10.92 18.50
C MET A 224 -6.76 9.56 18.72
N THR A 225 -7.46 8.46 18.45
CA THR A 225 -6.92 7.10 18.52
C THR A 225 -6.05 6.75 17.32
N PHE A 226 -6.16 7.49 16.22
CA PHE A 226 -5.32 7.30 15.03
C PHE A 226 -3.99 8.04 15.18
N PRO A 227 -2.96 7.63 14.40
CA PRO A 227 -1.72 8.38 14.33
C PRO A 227 -1.96 9.87 13.98
N PRO A 228 -1.08 10.77 14.42
CA PRO A 228 -1.13 12.17 14.02
C PRO A 228 -1.11 12.32 12.50
N ILE A 229 -1.95 13.22 11.98
CA ILE A 229 -2.07 13.50 10.53
C ILE A 229 -0.69 13.75 9.90
N SER A 230 0.18 14.50 10.57
CA SER A 230 1.53 14.80 10.07
C SER A 230 2.36 13.56 9.77
N ARG A 231 2.33 12.56 10.65
CA ARG A 231 3.01 11.27 10.51
C ARG A 231 2.42 10.44 9.38
N VAL A 232 1.09 10.40 9.27
CA VAL A 232 0.41 9.70 8.17
C VAL A 232 0.81 10.29 6.82
N PHE A 233 0.88 11.62 6.70
CA PHE A 233 1.33 12.29 5.47
C PHE A 233 2.74 11.85 5.04
N ASP A 234 3.64 11.59 5.99
CA ASP A 234 5.00 11.13 5.67
C ASP A 234 4.99 9.66 5.21
N GLU A 235 4.10 8.85 5.78
CA GLU A 235 3.92 7.44 5.43
C GLU A 235 3.24 7.24 4.07
N LEU A 236 2.42 8.19 3.60
CA LEU A 236 1.77 8.10 2.28
C LEU A 236 2.76 7.87 1.13
N TYR A 237 4.00 8.37 1.25
CA TYR A 237 5.06 8.16 0.28
C TYR A 237 5.62 6.73 0.26
N HIS A 238 5.38 5.96 1.33
CA HIS A 238 5.89 4.60 1.53
C HIS A 238 4.76 3.56 1.60
N SER A 239 3.59 3.90 1.05
CA SER A 239 2.40 3.04 1.01
C SER A 239 2.76 1.65 0.47
N GLN A 240 2.36 0.61 1.18
CA GLN A 240 2.69 -0.78 0.86
C GLN A 240 1.51 -1.46 0.15
N PRO A 241 1.75 -2.42 -0.74
CA PRO A 241 0.72 -3.35 -1.15
C PRO A 241 0.28 -4.16 0.07
N VAL A 242 -1.02 -4.20 0.33
CA VAL A 242 -1.60 -4.95 1.45
C VAL A 242 -2.73 -5.80 0.91
N GLU A 243 -2.75 -7.07 1.33
CA GLU A 243 -3.81 -8.04 0.99
C GLU A 243 -4.06 -8.12 -0.53
N ASP A 244 -5.29 -8.48 -0.91
CA ASP A 244 -5.78 -8.56 -2.29
C ASP A 244 -6.25 -7.18 -2.83
N PHE A 245 -5.78 -6.03 -2.31
CA PHE A 245 -6.20 -4.72 -2.85
C PHE A 245 -5.41 -4.31 -4.09
N ILE A 246 -6.10 -3.69 -5.05
CA ILE A 246 -5.46 -3.20 -6.29
C ILE A 246 -4.49 -2.05 -6.02
N LEU A 247 -4.87 -1.11 -5.15
CA LEU A 247 -4.04 0.04 -4.80
C LEU A 247 -3.33 -0.16 -3.46
N PRO A 248 -2.08 0.31 -3.31
CA PRO A 248 -1.38 0.25 -2.05
C PRO A 248 -2.09 1.08 -0.98
N CYS A 249 -1.88 0.73 0.28
CA CYS A 249 -2.48 1.42 1.41
C CYS A 249 -1.47 1.62 2.55
N VAL A 250 -1.83 2.50 3.49
CA VAL A 250 -1.07 2.71 4.71
C VAL A 250 -1.76 1.96 5.85
N ASP A 251 -1.03 1.10 6.55
CA ASP A 251 -1.51 0.46 7.78
C ASP A 251 -1.30 1.39 8.98
N LEU A 252 -2.39 1.97 9.47
CA LEU A 252 -2.37 2.89 10.60
C LEU A 252 -1.92 2.22 11.90
N GLU A 253 -2.11 0.91 12.07
CA GLU A 253 -1.65 0.21 13.27
C GLU A 253 -0.13 0.06 13.25
N MET A 254 0.46 -0.23 12.09
CA MET A 254 1.92 -0.22 11.92
C MET A 254 2.52 1.15 12.26
N VAL A 255 1.88 2.24 11.78
CA VAL A 255 2.30 3.61 12.13
C VAL A 255 2.18 3.88 13.63
N LYS A 256 1.16 3.35 14.32
CA LYS A 256 1.08 3.47 15.79
C LYS A 256 2.21 2.71 16.48
N MET A 257 2.52 1.51 16.01
CA MET A 257 3.58 0.69 16.60
C MET A 257 4.96 1.33 16.43
N THR A 258 5.26 1.91 15.26
CA THR A 258 6.52 2.65 15.05
C THR A 258 6.63 3.85 15.98
N ILE A 259 5.57 4.65 16.12
CA ILE A 259 5.54 5.79 17.06
C ILE A 259 5.76 5.33 18.51
N ARG A 260 5.13 4.22 18.94
CA ARG A 260 5.33 3.67 20.29
C ARG A 260 6.76 3.21 20.50
N ALA A 261 7.35 2.50 19.52
CA ALA A 261 8.72 2.03 19.59
C ALA A 261 9.72 3.20 19.69
N GLU A 262 9.52 4.28 18.93
CA GLU A 262 10.31 5.51 19.03
C GLU A 262 10.20 6.14 20.43
N GLN A 263 8.98 6.27 20.97
CA GLN A 263 8.75 6.82 22.31
C GLN A 263 9.38 5.96 23.41
N GLU A 264 9.32 4.63 23.27
CA GLU A 264 9.98 3.72 24.20
C GLU A 264 11.50 3.81 24.11
N ALA A 265 12.06 3.90 22.90
CA ALA A 265 13.47 4.11 22.69
C ALA A 265 13.94 5.42 23.34
N GLU A 266 13.20 6.52 23.16
CA GLU A 266 13.48 7.81 23.82
C GLU A 266 13.41 7.71 25.34
N ARG A 267 12.38 7.04 25.90
CA ARG A 267 12.25 6.83 27.35
C ARG A 267 13.39 5.98 27.91
N ARG A 268 13.79 4.92 27.20
CA ARG A 268 14.94 4.08 27.57
C ARG A 268 16.23 4.88 27.50
N ALA A 269 16.35 5.75 26.52
CA ALA A 269 17.53 6.59 26.32
C ALA A 269 17.70 7.64 27.43
N VAL A 270 16.61 8.19 27.97
CA VAL A 270 16.65 9.21 29.04
C VAL A 270 16.97 8.63 30.43
N LYS A 271 16.74 7.32 30.67
CA LYS A 271 17.00 6.72 31.99
C LYS A 271 18.51 6.78 32.31
N PRO A 272 18.91 7.34 33.47
CA PRO A 272 20.31 7.39 33.87
C PRO A 272 20.79 5.98 34.21
N VAL A 273 21.89 5.56 33.59
CA VAL A 273 22.55 4.27 33.83
C VAL A 273 23.92 4.55 34.42
N LYS A 274 24.35 3.73 35.39
CA LYS A 274 25.73 3.75 35.88
C LYS A 274 26.64 3.22 34.77
N MET A 275 27.49 4.07 34.25
CA MET A 275 28.36 3.77 33.11
C MET A 275 29.82 4.06 33.45
N ALA A 276 30.70 3.20 32.95
CA ALA A 276 32.13 3.45 32.95
C ALA A 276 32.47 4.42 31.79
N LEU A 277 33.56 5.18 31.92
CA LEU A 277 34.05 6.06 30.85
C LEU A 277 34.43 5.27 29.59
N SER A 278 34.82 4.00 29.74
CA SER A 278 35.06 3.06 28.63
C SER A 278 33.82 2.80 27.76
N ASP A 279 32.64 2.85 28.38
CA ASP A 279 31.37 2.48 27.76
C ASP A 279 30.65 3.69 27.15
N MET A 280 31.22 4.88 27.34
CA MET A 280 30.75 6.12 26.74
C MET A 280 31.29 6.27 25.31
N ASP A 281 30.53 6.93 24.45
CA ASP A 281 30.96 7.24 23.08
C ASP A 281 31.99 8.39 23.07
N ILE A 282 33.23 8.06 23.48
CA ILE A 282 34.37 8.98 23.49
C ILE A 282 35.35 8.53 22.40
N THR A 283 35.53 9.36 21.38
CA THR A 283 36.32 9.07 20.17
C THR A 283 37.77 8.62 20.45
N ASN A 284 38.38 9.11 21.53
CA ASN A 284 39.79 8.85 21.88
C ASN A 284 39.99 7.89 23.06
N ILE A 285 38.96 7.15 23.51
CA ILE A 285 39.07 6.32 24.71
C ILE A 285 40.06 5.15 24.56
N LEU A 286 40.12 4.55 23.37
CA LEU A 286 40.98 3.41 23.06
C LEU A 286 42.48 3.76 23.13
N PRO A 287 42.99 4.81 22.44
CA PRO A 287 44.40 5.18 22.56
C PRO A 287 44.76 5.65 23.97
N VAL A 288 43.86 6.35 24.68
CA VAL A 288 44.09 6.78 26.07
C VAL A 288 44.22 5.58 27.00
N SER A 289 43.32 4.59 26.92
CA SER A 289 43.40 3.37 27.73
C SER A 289 44.69 2.59 27.44
N LEU A 290 45.12 2.51 26.18
CA LEU A 290 46.30 1.76 25.78
C LEU A 290 47.60 2.44 26.26
N THR A 291 47.67 3.77 26.20
CA THR A 291 48.80 4.53 26.77
C THR A 291 48.88 4.40 28.29
N LEU A 292 47.75 4.49 29.00
CA LEU A 292 47.71 4.31 30.45
C LEU A 292 48.14 2.90 30.86
N PHE A 293 47.68 1.88 30.13
CA PHE A 293 48.09 0.50 30.37
C PHE A 293 49.58 0.28 30.13
N PHE A 294 50.14 0.87 29.06
CA PHE A 294 51.58 0.82 28.80
C PHE A 294 52.40 1.44 29.93
N PHE A 295 52.04 2.65 30.40
CA PHE A 295 52.72 3.29 31.52
C PHE A 295 52.57 2.51 32.83
N PHE A 296 51.41 1.90 33.08
CA PHE A 296 51.19 1.06 34.24
C PHE A 296 52.13 -0.15 34.23
N ILE A 297 52.17 -0.93 33.14
CA ILE A 297 53.04 -2.10 33.02
C ILE A 297 54.52 -1.70 33.09
N LEU A 298 54.92 -0.64 32.39
CA LEU A 298 56.30 -0.14 32.43
C LEU A 298 56.70 0.27 33.86
N SER A 299 55.82 0.98 34.58
CA SER A 299 56.08 1.39 35.96
C SER A 299 56.17 0.20 36.92
N LEU A 300 55.38 -0.85 36.69
CA LEU A 300 55.38 -2.07 37.50
C LEU A 300 56.68 -2.88 37.31
N VAL A 301 57.16 -2.98 36.07
CA VAL A 301 58.46 -3.58 35.75
C VAL A 301 59.60 -2.79 36.37
N VAL A 302 59.60 -1.45 36.21
CA VAL A 302 60.64 -0.59 36.80
C VAL A 302 60.61 -0.64 38.32
N ALA A 303 59.43 -0.63 38.95
CA ALA A 303 59.29 -0.78 40.40
C ALA A 303 59.85 -2.12 40.87
N GLY A 304 59.59 -3.22 40.16
CA GLY A 304 60.14 -4.55 40.45
C GLY A 304 61.66 -4.63 40.31
N LEU A 305 62.26 -3.88 39.39
CA LEU A 305 63.72 -3.83 39.19
C LEU A 305 64.42 -2.85 40.15
N THR A 306 63.70 -1.87 40.70
CA THR A 306 64.24 -0.81 41.55
C THR A 306 63.81 -0.94 43.02
N VAL A 307 63.32 -2.11 43.42
CA VAL A 307 62.94 -2.40 44.81
C VAL A 307 64.13 -2.12 45.74
N GLY A 308 63.98 -1.13 46.62
CA GLY A 308 65.01 -0.70 47.57
C GLY A 308 65.94 0.42 47.09
N ALA A 309 65.83 0.87 45.83
CA ALA A 309 66.65 1.94 45.26
C ALA A 309 66.04 3.33 45.50
N GLY A 310 66.02 3.78 46.76
CA GLY A 310 65.78 5.18 47.18
C GLY A 310 64.66 5.92 46.43
N VAL A 311 64.97 7.11 45.90
CA VAL A 311 64.00 8.03 45.26
C VAL A 311 63.42 7.47 43.95
N ALA A 312 64.18 6.65 43.20
CA ALA A 312 63.72 6.09 41.93
C ALA A 312 62.63 5.02 42.12
N GLY A 313 62.76 4.17 43.15
CA GLY A 313 61.73 3.20 43.52
C GLY A 313 60.45 3.87 44.04
N MET A 314 60.56 4.99 44.77
CA MET A 314 59.39 5.76 45.21
C MET A 314 58.67 6.43 44.04
N ALA A 315 59.41 6.98 43.06
CA ALA A 315 58.83 7.59 41.88
C ALA A 315 58.08 6.57 41.00
N SER A 316 58.64 5.36 40.81
CA SER A 316 57.98 4.30 40.01
C SER A 316 56.71 3.77 40.68
N MET A 317 56.70 3.60 42.01
CA MET A 317 55.48 3.24 42.74
C MET A 317 54.39 4.32 42.64
N LEU A 318 54.77 5.60 42.68
CA LEU A 318 53.82 6.71 42.55
C LEU A 318 53.19 6.72 41.15
N VAL A 319 53.98 6.55 40.09
CA VAL A 319 53.48 6.46 38.71
C VAL A 319 52.58 5.23 38.53
N CYS A 320 52.93 4.09 39.14
CA CYS A 320 52.11 2.88 39.15
C CYS A 320 50.75 3.11 39.82
N GLY A 321 50.74 3.76 40.99
CA GLY A 321 49.50 4.10 41.70
C GLY A 321 48.59 5.06 40.92
N VAL A 322 49.17 6.07 40.27
CA VAL A 322 48.42 7.06 39.48
C VAL A 322 47.85 6.43 38.21
N SER A 323 48.66 5.69 37.45
CA SER A 323 48.21 5.02 36.22
C SER A 323 47.18 3.93 36.51
N GLY A 324 47.37 3.13 37.57
CA GLY A 324 46.38 2.14 38.01
C GLY A 324 45.05 2.75 38.46
N SER A 325 45.09 3.87 39.19
CA SER A 325 43.87 4.58 39.62
C SER A 325 43.10 5.17 38.43
N LEU A 326 43.79 5.71 37.43
CA LEU A 326 43.18 6.22 36.20
C LEU A 326 42.53 5.08 35.37
N LEU A 327 43.18 3.92 35.28
CA LEU A 327 42.60 2.74 34.62
C LEU A 327 41.34 2.23 35.35
N LEU A 328 41.38 2.18 36.68
CA LEU A 328 40.20 1.84 37.48
C LEU A 328 39.07 2.86 37.30
N PHE A 329 39.39 4.15 37.26
CA PHE A 329 38.39 5.20 37.01
C PHE A 329 37.76 5.11 35.62
N LEU A 330 38.53 4.68 34.61
CA LEU A 330 38.01 4.44 33.27
C LEU A 330 37.06 3.25 33.21
N ALA A 331 37.31 2.21 34.01
CA ALA A 331 36.56 0.95 34.01
C ALA A 331 35.44 0.88 35.05
N MET A 332 35.49 1.68 36.13
CA MET A 332 34.45 1.67 37.16
C MET A 332 33.20 2.43 36.71
N PRO A 333 31.99 1.86 36.89
CA PRO A 333 30.74 2.49 36.47
C PRO A 333 30.27 3.51 37.52
N VAL A 334 31.01 4.62 37.65
CA VAL A 334 30.76 5.67 38.65
C VAL A 334 29.87 6.78 38.11
N PHE A 335 29.81 6.96 36.78
CA PHE A 335 29.06 8.06 36.17
C PHE A 335 27.59 7.70 35.97
N LEU A 336 26.69 8.58 36.41
CA LEU A 336 25.28 8.52 36.05
C LEU A 336 25.08 9.33 34.77
N VAL A 337 24.97 8.64 33.64
CA VAL A 337 24.83 9.28 32.34
C VAL A 337 23.57 8.76 31.64
N SER A 338 22.95 9.62 30.84
CA SER A 338 21.89 9.23 29.90
C SER A 338 22.40 8.10 29.00
N ARG A 339 21.60 7.04 28.83
CA ARG A 339 21.95 5.89 27.97
C ARG A 339 22.19 6.30 26.51
N ARG A 340 21.78 7.50 26.09
CA ARG A 340 22.13 8.11 24.78
C ARG A 340 23.62 8.23 24.51
N HIS A 341 24.45 8.29 25.55
CA HIS A 341 25.90 8.41 25.42
C HIS A 341 26.62 7.07 25.50
N GLN A 342 25.87 5.95 25.55
CA GLN A 342 26.43 4.61 25.48
C GLN A 342 26.95 4.35 24.07
N ARG A 343 28.21 3.91 24.00
CA ARG A 343 28.82 3.46 22.75
C ARG A 343 28.06 2.25 22.24
N ASP A 344 27.50 2.32 21.03
CA ASP A 344 26.78 1.22 20.36
C ASP A 344 27.68 0.00 20.22
N SER A 345 27.69 -0.86 21.24
CA SER A 345 28.52 -2.07 21.28
C SER A 345 27.68 -3.34 21.44
N GLN A 346 26.42 -3.26 21.86
CA GLN A 346 25.55 -4.43 22.00
C GLN A 346 24.08 -4.05 21.79
N SER A 347 23.60 -4.30 20.57
CA SER A 347 22.21 -4.64 20.30
C SER A 347 22.11 -6.17 20.20
N GLU A 348 22.06 -6.86 21.33
CA GLU A 348 21.44 -8.19 21.39
C GLU A 348 20.02 -8.02 21.96
N PRO A 349 18.98 -8.59 21.31
CA PRO A 349 17.63 -8.53 21.84
C PRO A 349 17.53 -9.50 23.03
N ASP A 350 17.18 -8.98 24.21
CA ASP A 350 16.64 -9.77 25.32
C ASP A 350 15.34 -10.46 24.85
N THR A 351 15.49 -11.60 24.18
CA THR A 351 14.42 -12.56 23.92
C THR A 351 14.60 -13.65 24.95
N PRO A 352 13.68 -13.86 25.90
CA PRO A 352 13.77 -14.99 26.80
C PRO A 352 13.70 -16.29 25.96
N PRO A 353 14.54 -17.30 26.23
CA PRO A 353 14.48 -18.54 25.49
C PRO A 353 13.13 -19.21 25.75
N LEU A 354 12.40 -19.53 24.67
CA LEU A 354 11.32 -20.51 24.71
C LEU A 354 11.89 -21.82 25.28
N PRO A 355 11.17 -22.52 26.18
CA PRO A 355 11.63 -23.80 26.68
C PRO A 355 11.70 -24.80 25.52
N ALA A 356 12.81 -25.54 25.47
CA ALA A 356 13.02 -26.62 24.53
C ALA A 356 12.05 -27.77 24.82
N ASP A 357 11.16 -28.06 23.87
CA ASP A 357 10.45 -29.33 23.82
C ASP A 357 11.40 -30.38 23.22
N GLU A 358 11.99 -31.21 24.10
CA GLU A 358 12.61 -32.47 23.73
C GLU A 358 11.62 -33.64 23.90
N HIS A 359 11.53 -34.43 22.83
CA HIS A 359 10.89 -35.75 22.67
C HIS A 359 9.36 -35.74 22.54
N SER A 360 8.76 -36.37 21.52
CA SER A 360 9.01 -37.75 21.10
C SER A 360 8.47 -38.05 19.69
N SER A 361 9.23 -38.89 18.99
CA SER A 361 8.90 -39.56 17.73
C SER A 361 7.59 -40.35 17.79
N ALA A 362 6.77 -40.22 16.72
CA ALA A 362 6.04 -41.28 16.02
C ALA A 362 5.49 -40.72 14.71
#